data_AF-A0A2M6Z049-F1
#
_entry.id   AF-A0A2M6Z049-F1
#
_cell.length_a   1.000
_cell.length_b   1.000
_cell.length_c   1.000
_cell.angle_alpha   90.00
_cell.angle_beta   90.00
_cell.angle_gamma   90.00
#
_symmetry.space_group_name_H-M   'P 1'
#
loop_
_entity.id
_entity.type
_entity.pdbx_description
1 polymer ?
#
loop_
_entity_poly.entity_id
_entity_poly.type
_entity_poly.pdbx_seq_one_letter_code
_entity_poly.pdbx_strand_id
1 'polypeptide(L)'
;MKWSLKREILPLCIIVVFAAIAAYSYSSLPDLVPSHFGFSGQPDSFSPKGTFVPLMAATIIGLYLLLTFVPLIDPFWKRIQPRYGVFLILRDFVLVLLLFLFVLTIIAGRTGHLPTSALAVGFGFFFIFLGNYLPKLPRNFFFGIRVPWTLASETVWRKTHIVSGPLT
;
A
#
# COMPACT_ATOMS: atom_id res chain seq x y z
N MET A 1 -24.33 3.55 1.64
CA MET A 1 -23.01 3.93 1.08
C MET A 1 -23.25 5.02 0.04
N LYS A 2 -22.78 6.26 0.26
CA LYS A 2 -22.78 7.26 -0.82
C LYS A 2 -21.44 7.11 -1.56
N TRP A 3 -21.45 6.34 -2.65
CA TRP A 3 -20.28 6.22 -3.51
C TRP A 3 -19.97 7.60 -4.10
N SER A 4 -18.77 8.11 -3.87
CA SER A 4 -18.37 9.42 -4.38
C SER A 4 -17.40 9.20 -5.51
N LEU A 5 -17.81 9.53 -6.74
CA LEU A 5 -16.94 9.48 -7.92
C LEU A 5 -15.65 10.27 -7.71
N LYS A 6 -15.71 11.37 -6.94
CA LYS A 6 -14.53 12.17 -6.58
C LYS A 6 -13.47 11.38 -5.80
N ARG A 7 -13.88 10.35 -5.06
CA ARG A 7 -12.98 9.52 -4.24
C ARG A 7 -12.21 8.48 -5.06
N GLU A 8 -12.68 8.19 -6.26
CA GLU A 8 -12.03 7.25 -7.18
C GLU A 8 -11.03 7.94 -8.10
N ILE A 9 -10.99 9.29 -8.13
CA ILE A 9 -10.04 10.03 -8.98
C ILE A 9 -8.60 9.66 -8.61
N LEU A 10 -8.23 9.72 -7.34
CA LEU A 10 -6.87 9.44 -6.90
C LEU A 10 -6.37 8.02 -7.24
N PRO A 11 -7.04 6.92 -6.85
CA PRO A 11 -6.56 5.58 -7.19
C PRO A 11 -6.54 5.32 -8.70
N LEU A 12 -7.51 5.85 -9.46
CA LEU A 12 -7.51 5.73 -10.91
C LEU A 12 -6.35 6.52 -11.53
N CYS A 13 -6.07 7.72 -11.06
CA CYS A 13 -4.88 8.48 -11.45
C CYS A 13 -3.60 7.69 -11.15
N ILE A 14 -3.49 7.03 -10.00
CA ILE A 14 -2.32 6.20 -9.66
C ILE A 14 -2.16 5.04 -10.65
N ILE A 15 -3.24 4.34 -10.99
CA ILE A 15 -3.23 3.23 -11.96
C ILE A 15 -2.80 3.74 -13.35
N VAL A 16 -3.33 4.90 -13.77
CA VAL A 16 -2.98 5.52 -15.06
C VAL A 16 -1.51 5.96 -15.08
N VAL A 17 -1.03 6.59 -14.00
CA VAL A 17 0.37 7.01 -13.86
C VAL A 17 1.30 5.80 -13.85
N PHE A 18 0.95 4.73 -13.13
CA PHE A 18 1.68 3.47 -13.16
C PHE A 18 1.78 2.93 -14.59
N ALA A 19 0.64 2.83 -15.30
CA ALA A 19 0.60 2.32 -16.67
C ALA A 19 1.44 3.19 -17.62
N ALA A 20 1.39 4.51 -17.48
CA ALA A 20 2.19 5.44 -18.27
C ALA A 20 3.69 5.26 -18.02
N ILE A 21 4.12 5.16 -16.75
CA ILE A 21 5.52 4.93 -16.40
C ILE A 21 5.98 3.57 -16.90
N ALA A 22 5.16 2.52 -16.73
CA ALA A 22 5.45 1.19 -17.22
C ALA A 22 5.63 1.19 -18.74
N ALA A 23 4.69 1.74 -19.50
CA ALA A 23 4.76 1.83 -20.95
C ALA A 23 5.97 2.64 -21.45
N TYR A 24 6.24 3.79 -20.82
CA TYR A 24 7.39 4.64 -21.17
C TYR A 24 8.73 3.96 -20.88
N SER A 25 8.84 3.24 -19.77
CA SER A 25 10.10 2.60 -19.34
C SER A 25 10.31 1.21 -19.94
N TYR A 26 9.27 0.55 -20.46
CA TYR A 26 9.32 -0.86 -20.87
C TYR A 26 10.41 -1.18 -21.90
N SER A 27 10.57 -0.32 -22.92
CA SER A 27 11.57 -0.50 -23.98
C SER A 27 13.00 -0.33 -23.48
N SER A 28 13.20 0.55 -22.49
CA SER A 28 14.50 0.86 -21.89
C SER A 28 14.89 -0.09 -20.74
N LEU A 29 13.96 -0.91 -20.26
CA LEU A 29 14.20 -1.84 -19.16
C LEU A 29 15.04 -3.04 -19.64
N PRO A 30 16.05 -3.46 -18.85
CA PRO A 30 16.74 -4.72 -19.11
C PRO A 30 15.74 -5.88 -19.10
N ASP A 31 16.07 -6.97 -19.81
CA ASP A 31 15.20 -8.16 -19.85
C ASP A 31 15.00 -8.78 -18.47
N LEU A 32 15.99 -8.62 -17.57
CA LEU A 32 15.94 -9.02 -16.17
C LEU A 32 15.94 -7.78 -15.27
N VAL A 33 14.89 -7.66 -14.45
CA VAL A 33 14.70 -6.55 -13.51
C VAL A 33 14.94 -7.06 -12.08
N PRO A 34 15.66 -6.31 -11.22
CA PRO A 34 15.78 -6.64 -9.80
C PRO A 34 14.42 -6.87 -9.14
N SER A 35 14.21 -8.05 -8.56
CA SER A 35 12.99 -8.40 -7.83
C SER A 35 13.19 -8.59 -6.33
N HIS A 36 14.44 -8.74 -5.89
CA HIS A 36 14.82 -8.76 -4.49
C HIS A 36 16.16 -8.04 -4.30
N PHE A 37 16.35 -7.46 -3.12
CA PHE A 37 17.56 -6.74 -2.75
C PHE A 37 18.04 -7.28 -1.41
N GLY A 38 19.34 -7.60 -1.33
CA GLY A 38 19.98 -8.01 -0.09
C GLY A 38 20.16 -6.84 0.89
N PHE A 39 20.64 -7.12 2.10
CA PHE A 39 20.88 -6.12 3.15
C PHE A 39 21.84 -4.99 2.73
N SER A 40 22.73 -5.24 1.78
CA SER A 40 23.65 -4.25 1.22
C SER A 40 22.99 -3.28 0.21
N GLY A 41 21.70 -3.48 -0.11
CA GLY A 41 20.99 -2.73 -1.16
C GLY A 41 21.34 -3.17 -2.59
N GLN A 42 22.14 -4.23 -2.73
CA GLN A 42 22.46 -4.84 -4.02
C GLN A 42 21.37 -5.85 -4.43
N PRO A 43 20.96 -5.88 -5.71
CA PRO A 43 20.10 -6.94 -6.23
C PRO A 43 20.73 -8.32 -6.06
N ASP A 44 19.98 -9.28 -5.50
CA ASP A 44 20.39 -10.69 -5.38
C ASP A 44 19.40 -11.64 -6.08
N SER A 45 18.24 -11.13 -6.52
CA SER A 45 17.27 -11.86 -7.33
C SER A 45 16.68 -10.98 -8.42
N PHE A 46 16.36 -11.60 -9.56
CA PHE A 46 15.88 -10.93 -10.76
C PHE A 46 14.68 -11.67 -11.36
N SER A 47 13.81 -10.91 -12.01
CA SER A 47 12.64 -11.42 -12.72
C SER A 47 12.59 -10.90 -14.16
N PRO A 48 12.07 -11.68 -15.13
CA PRO A 48 11.86 -11.18 -16.48
C PRO A 48 10.94 -9.95 -16.49
N LYS A 49 11.28 -8.89 -17.22
CA LYS A 49 10.44 -7.67 -17.31
C LYS A 49 9.01 -7.96 -17.78
N GLY A 50 8.86 -8.95 -18.66
CA GLY A 50 7.57 -9.42 -19.17
C GLY A 50 6.70 -10.11 -18.11
N THR A 51 7.27 -10.57 -17.01
CA THR A 51 6.52 -11.12 -15.87
C THR A 51 6.37 -10.08 -14.77
N PHE A 52 7.44 -9.33 -14.47
CA PHE A 52 7.47 -8.35 -13.38
C PHE A 52 6.45 -7.23 -13.58
N VAL A 53 6.39 -6.60 -14.76
CA VAL A 53 5.51 -5.46 -15.01
C VAL A 53 4.03 -5.86 -14.94
N PRO A 54 3.56 -6.95 -15.60
CA PRO A 54 2.17 -7.39 -15.46
C PRO A 54 1.81 -7.85 -14.06
N LEU A 55 2.73 -8.51 -13.34
CA LEU A 55 2.50 -8.90 -11.94
C LEU A 55 2.31 -7.68 -11.03
N MET A 56 3.12 -6.64 -11.21
CA MET A 56 2.98 -5.39 -10.48
C MET A 56 1.65 -4.70 -10.82
N ALA A 57 1.27 -4.67 -12.10
CA ALA A 57 -0.02 -4.14 -12.56
C ALA A 57 -1.19 -4.89 -11.91
N ALA A 58 -1.16 -6.22 -11.94
CA ALA A 58 -2.16 -7.07 -11.31
C ALA A 58 -2.22 -6.87 -9.80
N THR A 59 -1.08 -6.66 -9.14
CA THR A 59 -1.02 -6.38 -7.70
C THR A 59 -1.67 -5.04 -7.35
N ILE A 60 -1.37 -3.97 -8.11
CA ILE A 60 -1.96 -2.65 -7.90
C ILE A 60 -3.48 -2.68 -8.11
N ILE A 61 -3.94 -3.26 -9.23
CA ILE A 61 -5.37 -3.36 -9.54
C ILE A 61 -6.07 -4.28 -8.54
N GLY A 62 -5.46 -5.42 -8.23
CA GLY A 62 -5.97 -6.40 -7.27
C GLY A 62 -6.13 -5.80 -5.87
N LEU A 63 -5.14 -5.05 -5.39
CA LEU A 63 -5.22 -4.37 -4.09
C LEU A 63 -6.18 -3.19 -4.11
N TYR A 64 -6.29 -2.46 -5.21
CA TYR A 64 -7.32 -1.43 -5.37
C TYR A 64 -8.72 -2.03 -5.17
N LEU A 65 -9.03 -3.13 -5.86
CA LEU A 65 -10.32 -3.83 -5.73
C LEU A 65 -10.47 -4.43 -4.35
N LEU A 66 -9.48 -5.20 -3.87
CA LEU A 66 -9.53 -5.87 -2.57
C LEU A 66 -9.75 -4.87 -1.43
N LEU A 67 -8.95 -3.82 -1.33
CA LEU A 67 -9.06 -2.85 -0.23
C LEU A 67 -10.30 -1.97 -0.33
N THR A 68 -10.87 -1.81 -1.53
CA THR A 68 -12.17 -1.19 -1.70
C THR A 68 -13.28 -2.11 -1.18
N PHE A 69 -13.28 -3.39 -1.56
CA PHE A 69 -14.40 -4.29 -1.30
C PHE A 69 -14.34 -5.05 0.02
N VAL A 70 -13.15 -5.30 0.57
CA VAL A 70 -12.98 -6.13 1.78
C VAL A 70 -13.70 -5.57 3.03
N PRO A 71 -13.81 -4.24 3.27
CA PRO A 71 -14.55 -3.76 4.43
C PRO A 71 -16.07 -4.00 4.31
N LEU A 72 -16.60 -4.23 3.10
CA LEU A 72 -18.03 -4.46 2.89
C LEU A 72 -18.48 -5.85 3.34
N ILE A 73 -17.56 -6.83 3.35
CA ILE A 73 -17.81 -8.19 3.85
C ILE A 73 -17.45 -8.34 5.33
N ASP A 74 -17.01 -7.27 5.98
CA ASP A 74 -16.65 -7.28 7.39
C ASP A 74 -17.89 -7.50 8.28
N PRO A 75 -17.86 -8.43 9.26
CA PRO A 75 -18.96 -8.65 10.19
C PRO A 75 -19.39 -7.39 10.96
N PHE A 76 -18.49 -6.41 11.12
CA PHE A 76 -18.73 -5.13 11.77
C PHE A 76 -19.09 -4.00 10.80
N TRP A 77 -19.56 -4.31 9.58
CA TRP A 77 -19.87 -3.31 8.53
C TRP A 77 -20.71 -2.13 9.03
N LYS A 78 -21.79 -2.37 9.81
CA LYS A 78 -22.64 -1.29 10.34
C LYS A 78 -21.86 -0.21 11.12
N ARG A 79 -20.78 -0.61 11.79
CA ARG A 79 -19.87 0.28 12.53
C ARG A 79 -18.82 0.93 11.63
N ILE A 80 -18.36 0.20 10.61
CA ILE A 80 -17.38 0.68 9.64
C ILE A 80 -17.99 1.70 8.68
N GLN A 81 -19.24 1.50 8.26
CA GLN A 81 -19.91 2.28 7.20
C GLN A 81 -19.78 3.80 7.37
N PRO A 82 -20.00 4.41 8.56
CA PRO A 82 -19.84 5.86 8.74
C PRO A 82 -18.39 6.34 8.57
N ARG A 83 -17.42 5.47 8.80
CA ARG A 83 -15.98 5.73 8.72
C ARG A 83 -15.30 4.98 7.57
N TYR A 84 -16.05 4.49 6.59
CA TYR A 84 -15.52 3.72 5.48
C TYR A 84 -14.44 4.50 4.70
N GLY A 85 -14.56 5.83 4.66
CA GLY A 85 -13.54 6.71 4.11
C GLY A 85 -12.15 6.55 4.75
N VAL A 86 -12.03 6.09 6.00
CA VAL A 86 -10.74 5.78 6.64
C VAL A 86 -10.06 4.60 5.95
N PHE A 87 -10.79 3.54 5.59
CA PHE A 87 -10.25 2.39 4.86
C PHE A 87 -9.81 2.78 3.44
N LEU A 88 -10.55 3.69 2.79
CA LEU A 88 -10.15 4.20 1.48
C LEU A 88 -8.85 5.03 1.54
N ILE A 89 -8.56 5.73 2.65
CA ILE A 89 -7.26 6.40 2.83
C ILE A 89 -6.13 5.36 2.88
N LEU A 90 -6.32 4.23 3.57
CA LEU A 90 -5.33 3.14 3.60
C LEU A 90 -5.13 2.53 2.21
N ARG A 91 -6.21 2.30 1.46
CA ARG A 91 -6.14 1.88 0.06
C ARG A 91 -5.27 2.83 -0.74
N ASP A 92 -5.61 4.13 -0.74
CA ASP A 92 -4.91 5.13 -1.55
C ASP A 92 -3.43 5.20 -1.14
N PHE A 93 -3.14 5.15 0.16
CA PHE A 93 -1.78 5.12 0.69
C PHE A 93 -0.98 3.89 0.23
N VAL A 94 -1.57 2.69 0.28
CA VAL A 94 -0.93 1.45 -0.19
C VAL A 94 -0.64 1.52 -1.69
N LEU A 95 -1.56 2.08 -2.49
CA LEU A 95 -1.33 2.24 -3.93
C LEU A 95 -0.20 3.24 -4.23
N VAL A 96 -0.12 4.34 -3.48
CA VAL A 96 1.02 5.29 -3.58
C VAL A 96 2.33 4.61 -3.20
N LEU A 97 2.36 3.82 -2.13
CA LEU A 97 3.55 3.07 -1.71
C LEU A 97 4.00 2.10 -2.80
N LEU A 98 3.08 1.36 -3.41
CA LEU A 98 3.40 0.43 -4.50
C LEU A 98 3.92 1.15 -5.74
N LEU A 99 3.31 2.29 -6.12
CA LEU A 99 3.82 3.11 -7.21
C LEU A 99 5.23 3.62 -6.91
N PHE A 100 5.48 4.08 -5.69
CA PHE A 100 6.80 4.51 -5.23
C PHE A 100 7.83 3.38 -5.33
N LEU A 101 7.52 2.19 -4.79
CA LEU A 101 8.40 1.03 -4.86
C LEU A 101 8.67 0.62 -6.32
N PHE A 102 7.64 0.63 -7.17
CA PHE A 102 7.81 0.36 -8.60
C PHE A 102 8.79 1.33 -9.25
N VAL A 103 8.65 2.64 -9.01
CA VAL A 103 9.58 3.65 -9.53
C VAL A 103 11.01 3.39 -9.04
N LEU A 104 11.20 3.04 -7.75
CA LEU A 104 12.51 2.68 -7.23
C LEU A 104 13.10 1.45 -7.94
N THR A 105 12.28 0.44 -8.23
CA THR A 105 12.73 -0.74 -8.98
C THR A 105 13.11 -0.40 -10.42
N ILE A 106 12.38 0.50 -11.10
CA ILE A 106 12.76 0.97 -12.44
C ILE A 106 14.10 1.72 -12.42
N ILE A 107 14.31 2.58 -11.41
CA ILE A 107 15.59 3.28 -11.23
C ILE A 107 16.71 2.27 -10.99
N ALA A 108 16.51 1.32 -10.07
CA ALA A 108 17.48 0.29 -9.75
C ALA A 108 17.80 -0.61 -10.95
N GLY A 109 16.81 -0.92 -11.79
CA GLY A 109 17.02 -1.67 -13.04
C GLY A 109 17.90 -0.92 -14.05
N ARG A 110 17.96 0.41 -14.00
CA ARG A 110 18.82 1.24 -14.87
C ARG A 110 20.21 1.48 -14.29
N THR A 111 20.30 1.69 -12.98
CA THR A 111 21.56 2.05 -12.29
C THR A 111 22.29 0.85 -11.68
N GLY A 112 21.64 -0.32 -11.62
CA GLY A 112 22.13 -1.50 -10.92
C GLY A 112 22.07 -1.41 -9.39
N HIS A 113 21.65 -0.27 -8.84
CA HIS A 113 21.71 0.00 -7.40
C HIS A 113 20.38 0.57 -6.89
N LEU A 114 19.88 0.04 -5.78
CA LEU A 114 18.71 0.60 -5.13
C LEU A 114 19.06 1.92 -4.44
N PRO A 115 18.30 3.02 -4.68
CA PRO A 115 18.44 4.24 -3.91
C PRO A 115 17.95 4.03 -2.47
N THR A 116 18.83 3.50 -1.61
CA THR A 116 18.53 3.13 -0.22
C THR A 116 18.10 4.32 0.64
N SER A 117 18.61 5.52 0.36
CA SER A 117 18.19 6.76 1.02
C SER A 117 16.73 7.09 0.74
N ALA A 118 16.30 7.03 -0.53
CA ALA A 118 14.91 7.24 -0.91
C ALA A 118 14.00 6.17 -0.29
N LEU A 119 14.43 4.90 -0.31
CA LEU A 119 13.71 3.80 0.33
C LEU A 119 13.52 4.06 1.82
N ALA A 120 14.58 4.44 2.54
CA ALA A 120 14.53 4.73 3.97
C ALA A 120 13.58 5.89 4.28
N VAL A 121 13.62 6.97 3.49
CA VAL A 121 12.69 8.10 3.62
C VAL A 121 11.24 7.65 3.37
N GLY A 122 11.00 6.85 2.33
CA GLY A 122 9.68 6.29 2.02
C GLY A 122 9.13 5.42 3.15
N PHE A 123 9.96 4.55 3.74
CA PHE A 123 9.58 3.76 4.91
C PHE A 123 9.38 4.62 6.17
N GLY A 124 10.16 5.68 6.34
CA GLY A 124 9.94 6.67 7.40
C GLY A 124 8.53 7.28 7.31
N PHE A 125 8.15 7.78 6.13
CA PHE A 125 6.79 8.26 5.88
C PHE A 125 5.73 7.17 6.08
N PHE A 126 6.04 5.92 5.73
CA PHE A 126 5.15 4.79 5.98
C PHE A 126 4.86 4.58 7.45
N PHE A 127 5.88 4.56 8.31
CA PHE A 127 5.69 4.38 9.74
C PHE A 127 4.99 5.60 10.38
N ILE A 128 5.30 6.82 9.93
CA ILE A 128 4.60 8.04 10.37
C ILE A 128 3.12 7.96 10.01
N PHE A 129 2.79 7.60 8.77
CA PHE A 129 1.42 7.43 8.33
C PHE A 129 0.71 6.34 9.16
N LEU A 130 1.33 5.17 9.31
CA LEU A 130 0.74 4.05 10.03
C LEU A 130 0.46 4.40 11.51
N GLY A 131 1.40 5.06 12.19
CA GLY A 131 1.23 5.52 13.56
C GLY A 131 0.05 6.49 13.71
N ASN A 132 -0.10 7.43 12.78
CA ASN A 132 -1.20 8.39 12.76
C ASN A 132 -2.55 7.81 12.30
N TYR A 133 -2.51 6.67 11.60
CA TYR A 133 -3.66 6.03 10.98
C TYR A 133 -4.32 5.00 11.90
N LEU A 134 -3.52 4.17 12.59
CA LEU A 134 -4.01 3.09 13.45
C LEU A 134 -5.05 3.55 14.50
N PRO A 135 -4.89 4.68 15.23
CA PRO A 135 -5.90 5.14 16.20
C PRO A 135 -7.25 5.52 15.57
N LYS A 136 -7.27 5.85 14.27
CA LYS A 136 -8.48 6.30 13.55
C LYS A 136 -9.30 5.12 13.04
N LEU A 137 -8.70 3.93 12.94
CA LEU A 137 -9.37 2.73 12.47
C LEU A 137 -10.50 2.32 13.44
N PRO A 138 -11.76 2.22 12.96
CA PRO A 138 -12.80 1.60 13.75
C PRO A 138 -12.51 0.10 13.92
N ARG A 139 -13.07 -0.49 14.99
CA ARG A 139 -13.01 -1.93 15.21
C ARG A 139 -13.52 -2.69 13.99
N ASN A 140 -12.68 -3.56 13.46
CA ASN A 140 -12.92 -4.31 12.23
C ASN A 140 -12.21 -5.67 12.30
N PHE A 141 -12.54 -6.58 11.38
CA PHE A 141 -12.01 -7.93 11.35
C PHE A 141 -10.74 -8.08 10.50
N PHE A 142 -10.41 -7.14 9.61
CA PHE A 142 -9.34 -7.34 8.60
C PHE A 142 -8.04 -6.57 8.87
N PHE A 143 -8.09 -5.39 9.46
CA PHE A 143 -7.00 -4.41 9.56
C PHE A 143 -6.68 -4.04 11.01
N GLY A 144 -5.39 -3.90 11.33
CA GLY A 144 -4.92 -3.49 12.65
C GLY A 144 -4.52 -4.66 13.56
N ILE A 145 -4.41 -4.39 14.87
CA ILE A 145 -3.99 -5.38 15.88
C ILE A 145 -5.22 -6.18 16.35
N ARG A 146 -5.34 -7.40 15.83
CA ARG A 146 -6.56 -8.25 15.92
C ARG A 146 -6.35 -9.46 16.82
N VAL A 147 -6.29 -9.22 18.11
CA VAL A 147 -6.22 -10.24 19.14
C VAL A 147 -7.61 -10.43 19.77
N PRO A 148 -7.92 -11.59 20.40
CA PRO A 148 -9.27 -11.89 20.87
C PRO A 148 -9.91 -10.78 21.71
N TRP A 149 -9.13 -10.12 22.58
CA TRP A 149 -9.59 -9.01 23.42
C TRP A 149 -9.82 -7.69 22.65
N THR A 150 -9.07 -7.40 21.58
CA THR A 150 -9.33 -6.19 20.76
C THR A 150 -10.56 -6.35 19.88
N LEU A 151 -10.86 -7.58 19.43
CA LEU A 151 -12.10 -7.88 18.71
C LEU A 151 -13.32 -7.90 19.65
N ALA A 152 -13.16 -8.38 20.89
CA ALA A 152 -14.24 -8.42 21.87
C ALA A 152 -14.64 -7.02 22.39
N SER A 153 -13.68 -6.11 22.62
CA SER A 153 -13.93 -4.82 23.27
C SER A 153 -13.43 -3.62 22.47
N GLU A 154 -14.33 -2.67 22.17
CA GLU A 154 -14.00 -1.42 21.48
C GLU A 154 -13.06 -0.52 22.30
N THR A 155 -13.19 -0.53 23.63
CA THR A 155 -12.29 0.20 24.51
C THR A 155 -10.87 -0.34 24.42
N VAL A 156 -10.73 -1.66 24.39
CA VAL A 156 -9.43 -2.33 24.26
C VAL A 156 -8.84 -2.09 22.87
N TRP A 157 -9.65 -2.22 21.81
CA TRP A 157 -9.27 -1.84 20.45
C TRP A 157 -8.66 -0.43 20.40
N ARG A 158 -9.39 0.56 20.93
CA ARG A 158 -8.96 1.97 20.90
C ARG A 158 -7.65 2.17 21.66
N LYS A 159 -7.55 1.63 22.89
CA LYS A 159 -6.33 1.76 23.71
C LYS A 159 -5.11 1.12 23.03
N THR A 160 -5.27 -0.08 22.47
CA THR A 160 -4.19 -0.77 21.75
C THR A 160 -3.71 0.04 20.55
N HIS A 161 -4.64 0.57 19.74
CA HIS A 161 -4.28 1.30 18.53
C HIS A 161 -3.72 2.71 18.79
N ILE A 162 -4.08 3.34 19.91
CA ILE A 162 -3.44 4.58 20.39
C ILE A 162 -1.98 4.31 20.78
N VAL A 163 -1.73 3.24 21.55
CA VAL A 163 -0.38 2.90 22.04
C VAL A 163 0.51 2.32 20.94
N SER A 164 -0.06 1.78 19.86
CA SER A 164 0.73 1.29 18.72
C SER A 164 1.28 2.38 17.81
N GLY A 165 0.86 3.64 17.98
CA GLY A 165 1.23 4.73 17.11
C GLY A 165 1.43 6.10 17.77
N PRO A 166 2.01 6.22 18.99
CA PRO A 166 2.21 7.52 19.61
C PRO A 166 3.37 8.23 18.89
N LEU A 167 3.04 8.95 17.83
CA LEU A 167 3.89 10.00 17.26
C LEU A 167 3.30 11.40 17.53
N THR A 168 2.09 11.47 18.12
CA THR A 168 1.46 12.65 18.74
C THR A 168 0.41 12.21 19.75
#